data_AF-A0A2M7V8U6-F1
#
_entry.id   AF-A0A2M7V8U6-F1
#
_cell.length_a   1.000
_cell.length_b   1.000
_cell.length_c   1.000
_cell.angle_alpha   90.00
_cell.angle_beta   90.00
_cell.angle_gamma   90.00
#
_symmetry.space_group_name_H-M   'P 1'
#
loop_
_entity.id
_entity.type
_entity.pdbx_description
1 polymer ?
#
loop_
_entity_poly.entity_id
_entity_poly.type
_entity_poly.pdbx_seq_one_letter_code
_entity_poly.pdbx_strand_id
1 'polypeptide(L)'
;MNKKLFFTILITILLSLTYSTLVSAKDYRLIKTANNPAVFLVKENRRVHIPNEQVFEAGGYTWNEIEIVSEKEMNGVPNTALIKSPVDAKVFLISDGKKQWIPDEKTFLSTGFSWSDIVLISQPQVKFYIEETFHSADAVTVVEEQKKTSQLEINKPVQPIVAVPDNTSQAQDAFVRPQHVQIRDLGRKQIDYIDSLHNTQYEGEGIASLLLSNNGDVVVRDVTFKNKKHIEHQDEDGSIWYEPDIEYVIHTTVQKDGVVIRDLGEQKVVAYNEKNQFVTYSETNKKATFHDGEQSVSIPDIAGPVGMDVFDLSNTGVIVGKSSVVQAPHTDGITYHAFVYENGVTKDITPFTLYDSTANAVNEDGTVVGYYSDEYGTTKAFMWKNGNRTTLSDTKMTKGQTVDVTEDGIVLGRASSSEGICVIEGCSEWGYWENGLFYHLPKEVEEVFAMNSHKEVVGYVYDSYIKDNIVAKYPKEQEQFLMDNVLGGAFLRGHAVVYTNGQVIMLDDIVKDDNILITNVVDINERGEILAYGFDLADVYIHAYLIQLPASQSALQSSQSYGTNVLNK
;
A
#
# COMPACT_ATOMS: atom_id res chain seq x y z
N MET A 1 -5.87 53.83 -29.40
CA MET A 1 -6.09 53.09 -30.67
C MET A 1 -4.96 52.10 -30.90
N ASN A 2 -5.31 50.82 -30.73
CA ASN A 2 -4.70 49.57 -31.22
C ASN A 2 -3.20 49.28 -31.10
N LYS A 3 -2.87 48.69 -29.94
CA LYS A 3 -1.94 47.55 -29.82
C LYS A 3 -2.57 46.32 -30.49
N LYS A 4 -2.44 46.16 -31.80
CA LYS A 4 -2.72 44.91 -32.55
C LYS A 4 -2.01 44.97 -33.91
N LEU A 5 -0.67 44.98 -33.93
CA LEU A 5 0.10 44.70 -35.16
C LEU A 5 1.60 44.46 -34.93
N PHE A 6 1.97 43.64 -33.94
CA PHE A 6 3.37 43.19 -33.77
C PHE A 6 3.48 41.71 -33.36
N PHE A 7 2.45 40.91 -33.68
CA PHE A 7 2.38 39.50 -33.29
C PHE A 7 1.97 38.61 -34.47
N THR A 8 2.59 38.80 -35.65
CA THR A 8 2.21 38.02 -36.84
C THR A 8 3.35 37.77 -37.84
N ILE A 9 4.61 37.97 -37.45
CA ILE A 9 5.78 37.56 -38.27
C ILE A 9 6.93 37.14 -37.34
N LEU A 10 6.71 36.11 -36.52
CA LEU A 10 7.80 35.32 -35.90
C LEU A 10 7.30 33.91 -35.47
N ILE A 11 6.35 33.33 -36.21
CA ILE A 11 5.85 31.94 -36.03
C ILE A 11 5.83 31.22 -37.39
N THR A 12 6.80 31.50 -38.27
CA THR A 12 6.92 30.79 -39.56
C THR A 12 8.35 30.44 -39.96
N ILE A 13 9.36 30.68 -39.11
CA ILE A 13 10.77 30.29 -39.37
C ILE A 13 11.40 29.60 -38.14
N LEU A 14 10.59 28.90 -37.33
CA LEU A 14 11.07 27.94 -36.33
C LEU A 14 10.23 26.66 -36.36
N LEU A 15 9.80 26.28 -37.55
CA LEU A 15 9.04 25.06 -37.83
C LEU A 15 9.62 24.36 -39.06
N SER A 16 10.94 24.20 -39.10
CA SER A 16 11.60 23.42 -40.16
C SER A 16 13.00 22.93 -39.80
N LEU A 17 13.29 22.56 -38.55
CA LEU A 17 14.47 21.77 -38.18
C LEU A 17 14.26 21.06 -36.83
N THR A 18 13.61 19.90 -36.88
CA THR A 18 13.86 18.67 -36.08
C THR A 18 12.72 17.66 -36.32
N TYR A 19 12.54 17.20 -37.57
CA TYR A 19 11.85 15.94 -37.82
C TYR A 19 12.91 14.86 -38.06
N SER A 20 13.43 14.33 -36.96
CA SER A 20 14.19 13.07 -36.91
C SER A 20 13.86 12.35 -35.61
N THR A 21 12.67 11.75 -35.60
CA THR A 21 12.28 10.50 -34.91
C THR A 21 13.02 10.10 -33.62
N LEU A 22 12.44 10.41 -32.46
CA LEU A 22 12.32 9.39 -31.40
C LEU A 22 11.07 8.57 -31.74
N VAL A 23 11.26 7.35 -32.21
CA VAL A 23 10.16 6.37 -32.28
C VAL A 23 9.87 5.96 -30.84
N SER A 24 8.84 6.57 -30.26
CA SER A 24 8.16 6.02 -29.07
C SER A 24 7.84 4.55 -29.37
N ALA A 25 8.31 3.63 -28.52
CA ALA A 25 7.95 2.22 -28.63
C ALA A 25 6.43 2.14 -28.47
N LYS A 26 5.74 1.78 -29.54
CA LYS A 26 4.29 1.68 -29.56
C LYS A 26 3.88 0.59 -28.57
N ASP A 27 2.96 0.91 -27.66
CA ASP A 27 2.33 -0.02 -26.69
C ASP A 27 1.31 -0.97 -27.39
N TYR A 28 1.64 -1.39 -28.61
CA TYR A 28 0.88 -2.33 -29.40
C TYR A 28 1.75 -2.93 -30.51
N ARG A 29 1.36 -4.12 -30.97
CA ARG A 29 1.83 -4.70 -32.24
C ARG A 29 0.64 -4.90 -33.18
N LEU A 30 0.90 -4.89 -34.48
CA LEU A 30 -0.08 -5.27 -35.49
C LEU A 30 0.45 -6.52 -36.17
N ILE A 31 -0.30 -7.62 -36.10
CA ILE A 31 0.18 -8.91 -36.60
C ILE A 31 -0.81 -9.52 -37.60
N LYS A 32 -0.28 -10.26 -38.57
CA LYS A 32 -1.03 -11.18 -39.44
C LYS A 32 -0.20 -12.44 -39.73
N THR A 33 -0.82 -13.48 -40.28
CA THR A 33 -0.04 -14.61 -40.82
C THR A 33 0.19 -14.46 -42.32
N ALA A 34 1.16 -15.19 -42.87
CA ALA A 34 1.46 -15.12 -44.30
C ALA A 34 0.28 -15.57 -45.19
N ASN A 35 -0.59 -16.44 -44.67
CA ASN A 35 -1.67 -17.09 -45.41
C ASN A 35 -3.08 -16.56 -45.06
N ASN A 36 -3.20 -15.66 -44.07
CA ASN A 36 -4.47 -15.08 -43.66
C ASN A 36 -4.39 -13.55 -43.69
N PRO A 37 -5.26 -12.86 -44.47
CA PRO A 37 -5.25 -11.40 -44.55
C PRO A 37 -5.78 -10.70 -43.30
N ALA A 38 -6.38 -11.41 -42.34
CA ALA A 38 -6.89 -10.82 -41.09
C ALA A 38 -5.76 -10.17 -40.27
N VAL A 39 -5.98 -8.93 -39.86
CA VAL A 39 -5.03 -8.12 -39.09
C VAL A 39 -5.49 -8.06 -37.64
N PHE A 40 -4.58 -8.27 -36.71
CA PHE A 40 -4.88 -8.23 -35.28
C PHE A 40 -4.05 -7.17 -34.59
N LEU A 41 -4.70 -6.40 -33.71
CA LEU A 41 -4.04 -5.56 -32.72
C LEU A 41 -3.62 -6.45 -31.55
N VAL A 42 -2.34 -6.45 -31.19
CA VAL A 42 -1.83 -7.07 -29.97
C VAL A 42 -1.52 -5.99 -28.96
N LYS A 43 -2.17 -6.06 -27.79
CA LYS A 43 -1.96 -5.16 -26.67
C LYS A 43 -2.14 -5.95 -25.37
N GLU A 44 -1.31 -5.68 -24.35
CA GLU A 44 -1.37 -6.38 -23.05
C GLU A 44 -1.39 -7.92 -23.19
N ASN A 45 -0.56 -8.45 -24.10
CA ASN A 45 -0.46 -9.88 -24.44
C ASN A 45 -1.75 -10.54 -24.96
N ARG A 46 -2.69 -9.77 -25.50
CA ARG A 46 -3.90 -10.30 -26.15
C ARG A 46 -4.07 -9.71 -27.54
N ARG A 47 -4.71 -10.46 -28.44
CA ARG A 47 -4.95 -10.02 -29.82
C ARG A 47 -6.45 -9.76 -30.04
N VAL A 48 -6.82 -8.65 -30.66
CA VAL A 48 -8.20 -8.37 -31.13
C VAL A 48 -8.19 -8.15 -32.64
N HIS A 49 -9.20 -8.70 -33.33
CA HIS A 49 -9.32 -8.55 -34.78
C HIS A 49 -9.69 -7.10 -35.17
N ILE A 50 -8.96 -6.54 -36.14
CA ILE A 50 -9.31 -5.28 -36.79
C ILE A 50 -10.08 -5.61 -38.08
N PRO A 51 -11.41 -5.40 -38.12
CA PRO A 51 -12.27 -5.98 -39.16
C PRO A 51 -12.26 -5.21 -40.49
N ASN A 52 -11.83 -3.95 -40.50
CA ASN A 52 -11.83 -3.11 -41.70
C ASN A 52 -10.81 -1.97 -41.61
N GLU A 53 -10.55 -1.33 -42.75
CA GLU A 53 -9.62 -0.21 -42.89
C GLU A 53 -10.00 1.00 -42.04
N GLN A 54 -11.30 1.27 -41.85
CA GLN A 54 -11.73 2.42 -41.04
C GLN A 54 -11.38 2.26 -39.55
N VAL A 55 -11.50 1.03 -39.00
CA VAL A 55 -11.04 0.72 -37.64
C VAL A 55 -9.52 0.82 -37.55
N PHE A 56 -8.81 0.38 -38.59
CA PHE A 56 -7.35 0.44 -38.66
C PHE A 56 -6.85 1.89 -38.64
N GLU A 57 -7.37 2.73 -39.54
CA GLU A 57 -7.00 4.15 -39.66
C GLU A 57 -7.39 4.96 -38.42
N ALA A 58 -8.55 4.65 -37.81
CA ALA A 58 -8.99 5.31 -36.58
C ALA A 58 -8.10 4.99 -35.37
N GLY A 59 -7.32 3.92 -35.43
CA GLY A 59 -6.28 3.60 -34.45
C GLY A 59 -4.98 4.37 -34.66
N GLY A 60 -4.86 5.15 -35.75
CA GLY A 60 -3.61 5.80 -36.15
C GLY A 60 -2.56 4.82 -36.66
N TYR A 61 -2.98 3.64 -37.10
CA TYR A 61 -2.11 2.57 -37.58
C TYR A 61 -1.70 2.79 -39.03
N THR A 62 -0.50 2.34 -39.39
CA THR A 62 -0.03 2.35 -40.78
C THR A 62 0.24 0.94 -41.29
N TRP A 63 -0.09 0.67 -42.55
CA TRP A 63 0.03 -0.68 -43.15
C TRP A 63 1.44 -1.28 -43.08
N ASN A 64 2.46 -0.43 -42.99
CA ASN A 64 3.87 -0.84 -42.85
C ASN A 64 4.23 -1.37 -41.46
N GLU A 65 3.37 -1.16 -40.46
CA GLU A 65 3.55 -1.64 -39.08
C GLU A 65 3.07 -3.07 -38.88
N ILE A 66 2.43 -3.67 -39.89
CA ILE A 66 1.90 -5.02 -39.79
C ILE A 66 3.04 -6.03 -39.94
N GLU A 67 3.30 -6.75 -38.86
CA GLU A 67 4.25 -7.85 -38.80
C GLU A 67 3.62 -9.14 -39.32
N ILE A 68 4.38 -9.89 -40.13
CA ILE A 68 3.99 -11.24 -40.55
C ILE A 68 4.57 -12.23 -39.54
N VAL A 69 3.71 -12.85 -38.74
CA VAL A 69 4.08 -13.84 -37.71
C VAL A 69 3.73 -15.26 -38.14
N SER A 70 4.37 -16.24 -37.49
CA SER A 70 4.03 -17.66 -37.72
C SER A 70 2.67 -18.02 -37.13
N GLU A 71 2.01 -19.07 -37.62
CA GLU A 71 0.75 -19.57 -37.02
C GLU A 71 0.93 -19.96 -35.55
N LYS A 72 2.10 -20.48 -35.18
CA LYS A 72 2.45 -20.81 -33.80
C LYS A 72 2.49 -19.57 -32.91
N GLU A 73 3.15 -18.50 -33.36
CA GLU A 73 3.24 -17.24 -32.63
C GLU A 73 1.88 -16.57 -32.52
N MET A 74 1.13 -16.53 -33.63
CA MET A 74 -0.24 -16.05 -33.67
C MET A 74 -1.09 -16.77 -32.61
N ASN A 75 -1.06 -18.11 -32.58
CA ASN A 75 -1.82 -18.93 -31.62
C ASN A 75 -1.30 -18.83 -30.16
N GLY A 76 -0.07 -18.37 -29.96
CA GLY A 76 0.50 -18.11 -28.64
C GLY A 76 0.00 -16.82 -27.99
N VAL A 77 -0.65 -15.92 -28.76
CA VAL A 77 -1.29 -14.72 -28.24
C VAL A 77 -2.81 -14.95 -28.14
N PRO A 78 -3.39 -15.00 -26.93
CA PRO A 78 -4.81 -15.24 -26.73
C PRO A 78 -5.68 -14.25 -27.50
N ASN A 79 -6.68 -14.76 -28.24
CA ASN A 79 -7.68 -13.92 -28.87
C ASN A 79 -8.57 -13.30 -27.79
N THR A 80 -8.52 -11.98 -27.66
CA THR A 80 -9.59 -11.25 -26.97
C THR A 80 -10.70 -10.93 -27.97
N ALA A 81 -11.92 -11.19 -27.53
CA ALA A 81 -13.12 -10.74 -28.20
C ALA A 81 -13.74 -9.53 -27.48
N LEU A 82 -13.02 -8.84 -26.60
CA LEU A 82 -13.60 -7.79 -25.78
C LEU A 82 -12.83 -6.50 -25.95
N ILE A 83 -13.57 -5.44 -26.28
CA ILE A 83 -13.01 -4.09 -26.41
C ILE A 83 -13.80 -3.08 -25.58
N LYS A 84 -13.09 -2.05 -25.16
CA LYS A 84 -13.69 -0.88 -24.50
C LYS A 84 -12.92 0.37 -24.88
N SER A 85 -13.62 1.50 -24.93
CA SER A 85 -12.93 2.79 -24.98
C SER A 85 -12.66 3.32 -23.58
N PRO A 86 -11.49 3.93 -23.31
CA PRO A 86 -11.22 4.59 -22.04
C PRO A 86 -12.26 5.68 -21.68
N VAL A 87 -12.95 6.24 -22.68
CA VAL A 87 -13.92 7.34 -22.52
C VAL A 87 -15.39 6.90 -22.65
N ASP A 88 -15.65 5.60 -22.80
CA ASP A 88 -17.00 5.04 -22.92
C ASP A 88 -17.15 3.85 -21.95
N ALA A 89 -18.22 3.84 -21.17
CA ALA A 89 -18.46 2.77 -20.19
C ALA A 89 -18.87 1.45 -20.85
N LYS A 90 -19.28 1.47 -22.12
CA LYS A 90 -19.73 0.28 -22.85
C LYS A 90 -18.57 -0.68 -23.12
N VAL A 91 -18.73 -1.93 -22.68
CA VAL A 91 -17.92 -3.07 -23.14
C VAL A 91 -18.59 -3.70 -24.33
N PHE A 92 -17.82 -3.99 -25.37
CA PHE A 92 -18.32 -4.66 -26.55
C PHE A 92 -17.65 -6.01 -26.73
N LEU A 93 -18.48 -7.02 -27.00
CA LEU A 93 -18.06 -8.29 -27.58
C LEU A 93 -17.78 -8.09 -29.07
N ILE A 94 -16.64 -8.55 -29.55
CA ILE A 94 -16.25 -8.62 -30.95
C ILE A 94 -16.47 -10.06 -31.41
N SER A 95 -17.54 -10.27 -32.15
CA SER A 95 -17.87 -11.55 -32.79
C SER A 95 -18.00 -11.32 -34.29
N ASP A 96 -17.33 -12.15 -35.09
CA ASP A 96 -17.30 -12.04 -36.57
C ASP A 96 -16.96 -10.61 -37.07
N GLY A 97 -16.07 -9.92 -36.36
CA GLY A 97 -15.64 -8.55 -36.70
C GLY A 97 -16.68 -7.45 -36.41
N LYS A 98 -17.80 -7.77 -35.77
CA LYS A 98 -18.83 -6.82 -35.34
C LYS A 98 -18.78 -6.61 -33.84
N LYS A 99 -19.11 -5.41 -33.37
CA LYS A 99 -19.24 -5.10 -31.95
C LYS A 99 -20.68 -5.35 -31.48
N GLN A 100 -20.81 -6.00 -30.34
CA GLN A 100 -22.09 -6.22 -29.65
C GLN A 100 -21.97 -5.62 -28.26
N TRP A 101 -22.79 -4.61 -27.96
CA TRP A 101 -22.76 -3.99 -26.64
C TRP A 101 -23.30 -4.96 -25.59
N ILE A 102 -22.48 -5.31 -24.60
CA ILE A 102 -22.90 -6.17 -23.50
C ILE A 102 -23.72 -5.30 -22.54
N PRO A 103 -25.02 -5.60 -22.35
CA PRO A 103 -25.98 -4.65 -21.77
C PRO A 103 -25.73 -4.32 -20.30
N ASP A 104 -25.13 -5.24 -19.55
CA ASP A 104 -24.80 -5.07 -18.13
C ASP A 104 -23.70 -6.04 -17.66
N GLU A 105 -23.13 -5.74 -16.50
CA GLU A 105 -22.10 -6.55 -15.84
C GLU A 105 -22.58 -7.96 -15.51
N LYS A 106 -23.85 -8.13 -15.13
CA LYS A 106 -24.41 -9.45 -14.84
C LYS A 106 -24.32 -10.35 -16.07
N THR A 107 -24.66 -9.80 -17.24
CA THR A 107 -24.58 -10.48 -18.53
C THR A 107 -23.12 -10.79 -18.87
N PHE A 108 -22.21 -9.82 -18.71
CA PHE A 108 -20.76 -9.98 -18.91
C PHE A 108 -20.18 -11.15 -18.09
N LEU A 109 -20.40 -11.14 -16.77
CA LEU A 109 -19.88 -12.17 -15.87
C LEU A 109 -20.55 -13.54 -16.10
N SER A 110 -21.86 -13.56 -16.37
CA SER A 110 -22.60 -14.82 -16.60
C SER A 110 -22.16 -15.56 -17.87
N THR A 111 -21.61 -14.86 -18.86
CA THR A 111 -21.05 -15.47 -20.08
C THR A 111 -19.67 -16.09 -19.86
N GLY A 112 -19.03 -15.83 -18.71
CA GLY A 112 -17.69 -16.33 -18.38
C GLY A 112 -16.55 -15.43 -18.85
N PHE A 113 -16.84 -14.18 -19.23
CA PHE A 113 -15.84 -13.18 -19.55
C PHE A 113 -15.22 -12.59 -18.28
N SER A 114 -13.92 -12.28 -18.34
CA SER A 114 -13.19 -11.56 -17.30
C SER A 114 -12.93 -10.13 -17.74
N TRP A 115 -12.95 -9.19 -16.79
CA TRP A 115 -12.56 -7.80 -17.07
C TRP A 115 -11.12 -7.69 -17.61
N SER A 116 -10.24 -8.61 -17.20
CA SER A 116 -8.87 -8.73 -17.73
C SER A 116 -8.80 -9.24 -19.18
N ASP A 117 -9.92 -9.66 -19.77
CA ASP A 117 -10.00 -10.02 -21.18
C ASP A 117 -10.21 -8.80 -22.09
N ILE A 118 -10.53 -7.62 -21.53
CA ILE A 118 -10.84 -6.42 -22.32
C ILE A 118 -9.56 -5.76 -22.82
N VAL A 119 -9.49 -5.50 -24.13
CA VAL A 119 -8.47 -4.63 -24.72
C VAL A 119 -9.00 -3.22 -24.89
N LEU A 120 -8.25 -2.24 -24.37
CA LEU A 120 -8.59 -0.84 -24.52
C LEU A 120 -8.20 -0.32 -25.91
N ILE A 121 -9.16 0.25 -26.63
CA ILE A 121 -8.95 0.88 -27.94
C ILE A 121 -9.56 2.29 -27.97
N SER A 122 -9.14 3.14 -28.90
CA SER A 122 -9.62 4.52 -28.95
C SER A 122 -11.12 4.60 -29.26
N GLN A 123 -11.82 5.63 -28.77
CA GLN A 123 -13.25 5.82 -29.08
C GLN A 123 -13.54 5.92 -30.59
N PRO A 124 -12.68 6.57 -31.40
CA PRO A 124 -12.78 6.48 -32.85
C PRO A 124 -12.76 5.03 -33.37
N GLN A 125 -11.86 4.17 -32.89
CA GLN A 125 -11.83 2.77 -33.30
C GLN A 125 -13.13 2.05 -32.97
N VAL A 126 -13.62 2.16 -31.73
CA VAL A 126 -14.90 1.56 -31.30
C VAL A 126 -16.06 2.01 -32.20
N LYS A 127 -16.09 3.26 -32.66
CA LYS A 127 -17.15 3.79 -33.54
C LYS A 127 -17.19 3.16 -34.92
N PHE A 128 -16.04 2.74 -35.47
CA PHE A 128 -15.96 2.16 -36.82
C PHE A 128 -16.17 0.63 -36.86
N TYR A 129 -16.28 -0.02 -35.71
CA TYR A 129 -16.85 -1.37 -35.66
C TYR A 129 -18.35 -1.29 -35.97
N ILE A 130 -18.81 -2.19 -36.85
CA ILE A 130 -20.23 -2.36 -37.14
C ILE A 130 -20.92 -2.89 -35.89
N GLU A 131 -21.98 -2.22 -35.46
CA GLU A 131 -22.74 -2.59 -34.24
C GLU A 131 -23.84 -3.60 -34.55
N GLU A 132 -23.97 -4.61 -33.70
CA GLU A 132 -24.99 -5.64 -33.75
C GLU A 132 -25.62 -5.83 -32.36
N THR A 133 -26.81 -6.43 -32.34
CA THR A 133 -27.48 -6.75 -31.07
C THR A 133 -26.70 -7.85 -30.35
N PHE A 134 -26.60 -7.74 -29.03
CA PHE A 134 -25.94 -8.75 -28.23
C PHE A 134 -26.71 -10.07 -28.21
N HIS A 135 -26.02 -11.15 -28.57
CA HIS A 135 -26.54 -12.52 -28.48
C HIS A 135 -25.67 -13.33 -27.52
N SER A 136 -26.26 -13.82 -26.43
CA SER A 136 -25.53 -14.62 -25.43
C SER A 136 -24.91 -15.89 -26.00
N ALA A 137 -25.46 -16.45 -27.08
CA ALA A 137 -24.90 -17.59 -27.79
C ALA A 137 -23.53 -17.27 -28.44
N ASP A 138 -23.34 -16.05 -28.96
CA ASP A 138 -22.08 -15.62 -29.56
C ASP A 138 -21.00 -15.50 -28.47
N ALA A 139 -21.37 -14.95 -27.31
CA ALA A 139 -20.50 -14.86 -26.14
C ALA A 139 -20.05 -16.25 -25.65
N VAL A 140 -20.99 -17.21 -25.55
CA VAL A 140 -20.68 -18.59 -25.15
C VAL A 140 -19.77 -19.27 -26.16
N THR A 141 -20.01 -19.08 -27.46
CA THR A 141 -19.18 -19.64 -28.54
C THR A 141 -17.73 -19.14 -28.45
N VAL A 142 -17.55 -17.84 -28.25
CA VAL A 142 -16.22 -17.21 -28.07
C VAL A 142 -15.49 -17.79 -26.85
N VAL A 143 -16.18 -17.93 -25.71
CA VAL A 143 -15.59 -18.49 -24.49
C VAL A 143 -15.22 -19.97 -24.66
N GLU A 144 -16.02 -20.75 -25.39
CA GLU A 144 -15.71 -22.14 -25.72
C GLU A 144 -14.49 -22.27 -26.67
N GLU A 145 -14.35 -21.39 -27.65
CA GLU A 145 -13.18 -21.34 -28.54
C GLU A 145 -11.90 -20.93 -27.80
N GLN A 146 -11.99 -19.95 -26.89
CA GLN A 146 -10.88 -19.56 -26.01
C GLN A 146 -10.44 -20.74 -25.14
N LYS A 147 -11.40 -21.49 -24.54
CA LYS A 147 -11.11 -22.69 -23.76
C LYS A 147 -10.47 -23.81 -24.58
N LYS A 148 -10.88 -24.03 -25.83
CA LYS A 148 -10.23 -25.02 -26.73
C LYS A 148 -8.77 -24.66 -27.04
N THR A 149 -8.47 -23.38 -27.18
CA THR A 149 -7.10 -22.89 -27.45
C THR A 149 -6.21 -23.07 -26.21
N SER A 150 -6.74 -22.84 -25.01
CA SER A 150 -6.05 -23.11 -23.74
C SER A 150 -5.96 -24.60 -23.37
N GLN A 151 -6.89 -25.45 -23.82
CA GLN A 151 -6.91 -26.89 -23.53
C GLN A 151 -5.95 -27.72 -24.42
N LEU A 152 -5.40 -27.16 -25.51
CA LEU A 152 -4.32 -27.82 -26.26
C LEU A 152 -3.03 -28.00 -25.43
N GLU A 153 -2.89 -27.30 -24.30
CA GLU A 153 -1.81 -27.50 -23.31
C GLU A 153 -2.21 -28.40 -22.13
N ILE A 154 -3.46 -28.89 -22.05
CA ILE A 154 -3.97 -29.63 -20.88
C ILE A 154 -4.77 -30.87 -21.30
N ASN A 155 -4.19 -31.72 -22.16
CA ASN A 155 -4.74 -33.05 -22.41
C ASN A 155 -4.33 -34.03 -21.29
N LYS A 156 -5.13 -34.05 -20.21
CA LYS A 156 -5.60 -35.31 -19.58
C LYS A 156 -6.96 -35.06 -18.88
N PRO A 157 -7.98 -35.90 -19.10
CA PRO A 157 -9.37 -35.53 -18.83
C PRO A 157 -9.89 -36.00 -17.47
N VAL A 158 -10.76 -35.20 -16.84
CA VAL A 158 -11.85 -35.70 -15.99
C VAL A 158 -13.13 -34.89 -16.30
N GLN A 159 -14.23 -35.62 -16.43
CA GLN A 159 -15.57 -35.21 -16.92
C GLN A 159 -16.46 -34.56 -15.83
N PRO A 160 -17.57 -33.88 -16.21
CA PRO A 160 -18.17 -32.76 -15.49
C PRO A 160 -19.47 -33.07 -14.74
N ILE A 161 -19.89 -32.15 -13.85
CA ILE A 161 -21.26 -32.06 -13.29
C ILE A 161 -21.68 -30.57 -13.38
N VAL A 162 -22.45 -30.18 -14.42
CA VAL A 162 -23.92 -29.96 -14.48
C VAL A 162 -24.42 -28.77 -13.64
N ALA A 163 -24.92 -27.78 -14.36
CA ALA A 163 -25.52 -26.52 -13.93
C ALA A 163 -26.96 -26.65 -13.45
N VAL A 164 -27.43 -25.66 -12.66
CA VAL A 164 -28.84 -25.18 -12.68
C VAL A 164 -28.88 -23.66 -12.37
N PRO A 165 -29.76 -22.87 -13.02
CA PRO A 165 -29.74 -21.40 -13.00
C PRO A 165 -30.85 -20.76 -12.15
N ASP A 166 -30.80 -19.42 -12.09
CA ASP A 166 -31.87 -18.46 -12.46
C ASP A 166 -32.40 -17.44 -11.42
N ASN A 167 -32.55 -16.20 -11.94
CA ASN A 167 -33.54 -15.16 -11.62
C ASN A 167 -33.47 -14.44 -10.25
N THR A 168 -33.80 -13.15 -10.06
CA THR A 168 -34.31 -12.00 -10.83
C THR A 168 -34.23 -10.80 -9.87
N SER A 169 -33.61 -9.68 -10.23
CA SER A 169 -34.26 -8.38 -10.55
C SER A 169 -34.60 -7.44 -9.37
N GLN A 170 -34.15 -6.19 -9.54
CA GLN A 170 -34.68 -4.90 -9.06
C GLN A 170 -34.37 -4.40 -7.64
N ALA A 171 -33.44 -3.45 -7.57
CA ALA A 171 -33.70 -2.10 -7.05
C ALA A 171 -32.78 -1.10 -7.79
N GLN A 172 -33.39 -0.08 -8.40
CA GLN A 172 -32.69 1.10 -8.90
C GLN A 172 -32.41 2.00 -7.70
N ASP A 173 -31.15 2.26 -7.39
CA ASP A 173 -30.76 3.42 -6.60
C ASP A 173 -29.76 4.27 -7.38
N ALA A 174 -30.04 5.57 -7.41
CA ALA A 174 -29.31 6.58 -8.14
C ALA A 174 -27.89 6.74 -7.56
N PHE A 175 -26.85 6.37 -8.33
CA PHE A 175 -25.46 6.55 -7.91
C PHE A 175 -25.03 8.01 -7.98
N VAL A 176 -24.82 8.58 -6.80
CA VAL A 176 -24.06 9.82 -6.57
C VAL A 176 -22.59 9.55 -6.91
N ARG A 177 -21.96 10.45 -7.69
CA ARG A 177 -20.55 10.38 -8.04
C ARG A 177 -19.67 10.50 -6.78
N PRO A 178 -18.65 9.67 -6.61
CA PRO A 178 -17.71 9.84 -5.50
C PRO A 178 -16.81 11.07 -5.68
N GLN A 179 -16.59 11.78 -4.56
CA GLN A 179 -15.79 13.00 -4.47
C GLN A 179 -14.28 12.71 -4.49
N HIS A 180 -13.49 13.71 -4.86
CA HIS A 180 -12.03 13.70 -5.01
C HIS A 180 -11.32 13.24 -3.72
N VAL A 181 -10.38 12.29 -3.84
CA VAL A 181 -9.39 11.95 -2.79
C VAL A 181 -8.49 13.17 -2.61
N GLN A 182 -8.30 13.62 -1.37
CA GLN A 182 -7.34 14.68 -1.06
C GLN A 182 -6.02 14.07 -0.62
N ILE A 183 -4.94 14.44 -1.28
CA ILE A 183 -3.57 14.04 -0.93
C ILE A 183 -2.80 15.32 -0.65
N ARG A 184 -2.03 15.31 0.43
CA ARG A 184 -1.17 16.43 0.79
C ARG A 184 0.24 15.94 1.01
N ASP A 185 1.16 16.52 0.24
CA ASP A 185 2.59 16.38 0.44
C ASP A 185 3.01 17.17 1.68
N LEU A 186 3.62 16.49 2.65
CA LEU A 186 4.11 17.06 3.91
C LEU A 186 5.60 17.45 3.85
N GLY A 187 6.23 17.27 2.68
CA GLY A 187 7.57 17.76 2.37
C GLY A 187 8.52 16.70 1.76
N ARG A 188 9.41 17.20 0.89
CA ARG A 188 10.59 16.53 0.31
C ARG A 188 11.71 16.39 1.34
N LYS A 189 12.44 15.25 1.40
CA LYS A 189 13.85 15.23 1.88
C LYS A 189 14.78 14.23 1.18
N GLN A 190 16.03 14.66 1.01
CA GLN A 190 17.07 14.06 0.18
C GLN A 190 17.88 12.98 0.91
N ILE A 191 17.66 11.72 0.56
CA ILE A 191 18.56 10.63 0.92
C ILE A 191 19.65 10.56 -0.16
N ASP A 192 20.73 11.33 0.03
CA ASP A 192 21.95 11.14 -0.77
C ASP A 192 22.62 9.83 -0.34
N TYR A 193 22.31 8.74 -1.05
CA TYR A 193 23.08 7.50 -0.94
C TYR A 193 24.04 7.41 -2.13
N ILE A 194 25.32 7.78 -1.95
CA ILE A 194 26.33 7.54 -2.98
C ILE A 194 27.62 7.00 -2.36
N ASP A 195 27.90 5.76 -2.76
CA ASP A 195 29.18 5.05 -2.88
C ASP A 195 29.97 4.69 -1.60
N SER A 196 29.95 3.39 -1.30
CA SER A 196 30.69 2.69 -0.25
C SER A 196 32.18 2.48 -0.55
N LEU A 197 32.78 3.15 -1.54
CA LEU A 197 34.18 2.92 -1.94
C LEU A 197 35.11 4.13 -1.83
N HIS A 198 34.62 5.33 -1.54
CA HIS A 198 35.46 6.54 -1.56
C HIS A 198 35.27 7.37 -0.29
N ASN A 199 36.41 7.77 0.28
CA ASN A 199 36.62 8.43 1.58
C ASN A 199 36.02 9.87 1.66
N THR A 200 34.77 10.05 1.24
CA THR A 200 34.07 11.32 1.08
C THR A 200 33.16 11.60 2.28
N GLN A 201 33.13 12.85 2.74
CA GLN A 201 32.13 13.31 3.72
C GLN A 201 30.78 13.45 3.01
N TYR A 202 29.70 12.98 3.66
CA TYR A 202 28.33 13.07 3.13
C TYR A 202 27.41 13.73 4.15
N GLU A 203 26.50 14.54 3.66
CA GLU A 203 25.40 15.12 4.42
C GLU A 203 24.09 14.69 3.75
N GLY A 204 23.08 14.31 4.52
CA GLY A 204 21.78 13.91 4.00
C GLY A 204 20.65 14.25 4.97
N GLU A 205 19.42 14.27 4.47
CA GLU A 205 18.24 14.52 5.27
C GLU A 205 17.17 13.45 5.01
N GLY A 206 16.45 13.02 6.04
CA GLY A 206 15.37 12.06 5.92
C GLY A 206 14.30 12.24 6.98
N ILE A 207 13.18 11.54 6.83
CA ILE A 207 12.13 11.49 7.85
C ILE A 207 12.36 10.23 8.68
N ALA A 208 12.60 10.41 9.99
CA ALA A 208 12.84 9.29 10.89
C ALA A 208 11.56 8.68 11.45
N SER A 209 10.51 9.48 11.61
CA SER A 209 9.16 8.96 11.82
C SER A 209 8.10 10.06 11.67
N LEU A 210 6.86 9.61 11.61
CA LEU A 210 5.67 10.44 11.65
C LEU A 210 4.74 9.92 12.75
N LEU A 211 3.96 10.81 13.36
CA LEU A 211 2.83 10.47 14.21
C LEU A 211 1.59 11.20 13.67
N LEU A 212 0.43 10.57 13.70
CA LEU A 212 -0.84 11.15 13.29
C LEU A 212 -1.77 11.25 14.49
N SER A 213 -2.47 12.37 14.64
CA SER A 213 -3.56 12.51 15.61
C SER A 213 -4.93 12.50 14.93
N ASN A 214 -6.01 12.26 15.68
CA ASN A 214 -7.38 12.35 15.14
C ASN A 214 -7.80 13.77 14.76
N ASN A 215 -7.10 14.80 15.26
CA ASN A 215 -7.31 16.18 14.83
C ASN A 215 -6.51 16.51 13.52
N GLY A 216 -5.75 15.55 12.98
CA GLY A 216 -4.95 15.60 11.73
C GLY A 216 -3.68 16.42 11.84
N ASP A 217 -3.19 16.61 13.06
CA ASP A 217 -1.85 17.11 13.27
C ASP A 217 -0.88 15.97 12.97
N VAL A 218 0.19 16.28 12.25
CA VAL A 218 1.25 15.33 11.91
C VAL A 218 2.54 15.77 12.58
N VAL A 219 3.08 14.94 13.45
CA VAL A 219 4.40 15.18 14.04
C VAL A 219 5.46 14.61 13.13
N VAL A 220 6.30 15.47 12.57
CA VAL A 220 7.38 15.09 11.66
C VAL A 220 8.70 15.16 12.41
N ARG A 221 9.41 14.03 12.49
CA ARG A 221 10.80 13.98 12.96
C ARG A 221 11.74 13.94 11.77
N ASP A 222 12.29 15.09 11.43
CA ASP A 222 13.35 15.19 10.44
C ASP A 222 14.67 14.75 11.07
N VAL A 223 15.49 14.05 10.30
CA VAL A 223 16.86 13.72 10.65
C VAL A 223 17.79 14.31 9.61
N THR A 224 18.74 15.11 10.06
CA THR A 224 19.90 15.49 9.27
C THR A 224 21.07 14.65 9.75
N PHE A 225 21.82 14.06 8.83
CA PHE A 225 23.02 13.31 9.19
C PHE A 225 24.24 13.82 8.44
N LYS A 226 25.38 13.75 9.11
CA LYS A 226 26.68 14.13 8.57
C LYS A 226 27.71 13.07 8.90
N ASN A 227 28.25 12.43 7.88
CA ASN A 227 29.36 11.52 8.03
C ASN A 227 30.66 12.32 8.14
N LYS A 228 31.29 12.29 9.32
CA LYS A 228 32.50 13.07 9.60
C LYS A 228 33.77 12.38 9.11
N LYS A 229 33.87 11.05 9.28
CA LYS A 229 34.99 10.18 8.83
C LYS A 229 34.67 8.68 9.03
N HIS A 230 35.34 7.80 8.31
CA HIS A 230 35.41 6.37 8.71
C HIS A 230 36.48 6.18 9.80
N ILE A 231 36.11 5.56 10.91
CA ILE A 231 37.02 5.08 11.95
C ILE A 231 37.55 3.73 11.50
N GLU A 232 38.87 3.60 11.40
CA GLU A 232 39.51 2.34 11.01
C GLU A 232 39.70 1.47 12.26
N HIS A 233 39.14 0.27 12.22
CA HIS A 233 39.34 -0.77 13.21
C HIS A 233 40.21 -1.87 12.62
N GLN A 234 41.14 -2.38 13.41
CA GLN A 234 41.94 -3.53 13.06
C GLN A 234 41.69 -4.64 14.08
N ASP A 235 41.18 -5.77 13.63
CA ASP A 235 40.95 -6.94 14.47
C ASP A 235 42.28 -7.65 14.79
N GLU A 236 42.29 -8.53 15.79
CA GLU A 236 43.49 -9.25 16.23
C GLU A 236 44.12 -10.14 15.13
N ASP A 237 43.35 -10.53 14.11
CA ASP A 237 43.82 -11.28 12.95
C ASP A 237 44.42 -10.40 11.84
N GLY A 238 44.44 -9.08 12.04
CA GLY A 238 44.95 -8.08 11.12
C GLY A 238 43.95 -7.61 10.06
N SER A 239 42.71 -8.10 10.07
CA SER A 239 41.63 -7.60 9.22
C SER A 239 41.26 -6.16 9.61
N ILE A 240 40.96 -5.34 8.60
CA ILE A 240 40.61 -3.94 8.77
C ILE A 240 39.17 -3.75 8.35
N TRP A 241 38.36 -3.16 9.23
CA TRP A 241 37.00 -2.74 8.92
C TRP A 241 36.79 -1.29 9.33
N TYR A 242 35.82 -0.63 8.71
CA TYR A 242 35.58 0.79 8.86
C TYR A 242 34.24 1.01 9.56
N GLU A 243 34.24 1.68 10.72
CA GLU A 243 33.04 2.16 11.40
C GLU A 243 32.70 3.57 10.89
N PRO A 244 31.50 3.84 10.39
CA PRO A 244 31.12 5.18 9.96
C PRO A 244 30.85 6.09 11.18
N ASP A 245 31.56 7.23 11.30
CA ASP A 245 31.31 8.27 12.31
C ASP A 245 30.21 9.21 11.82
N ILE A 246 28.95 8.82 12.05
CA ILE A 246 27.77 9.55 11.59
C ILE A 246 27.17 10.34 12.76
N GLU A 247 27.15 11.66 12.63
CA GLU A 247 26.39 12.55 13.50
C GLU A 247 24.96 12.68 12.96
N TYR A 248 23.97 12.40 13.80
CA TYR A 248 22.55 12.60 13.47
C TYR A 248 21.95 13.69 14.35
N VAL A 249 21.24 14.63 13.75
CA VAL A 249 20.46 15.66 14.43
C VAL A 249 18.99 15.42 14.08
N ILE A 250 18.15 15.22 15.10
CA ILE A 250 16.70 15.14 14.95
C ILE A 250 16.13 16.54 15.14
N HIS A 251 15.26 16.99 14.24
CA HIS A 251 14.45 18.20 14.41
C HIS A 251 12.97 17.82 14.27
N THR A 252 12.16 18.19 15.26
CA THR A 252 10.74 17.84 15.28
C THR A 252 9.86 19.05 15.04
N THR A 253 8.91 18.90 14.13
CA THR A 253 7.85 19.87 13.87
C THR A 253 6.47 19.23 13.99
N VAL A 254 5.46 20.03 14.30
CA VAL A 254 4.05 19.64 14.19
C VAL A 254 3.47 20.40 13.02
N GLN A 255 2.93 19.66 12.07
CA GLN A 255 2.29 20.18 10.87
C GLN A 255 0.79 19.97 10.94
N LYS A 256 0.04 20.92 10.38
CA LYS A 256 -1.39 20.77 10.10
C LYS A 256 -1.62 21.21 8.67
N ASP A 257 -2.24 20.35 7.88
CA ASP A 257 -2.52 20.62 6.46
C ASP A 257 -1.26 20.98 5.64
N GLY A 258 -0.10 20.38 5.96
CA GLY A 258 1.20 20.66 5.32
C GLY A 258 1.86 21.97 5.76
N VAL A 259 1.29 22.66 6.75
CA VAL A 259 1.85 23.89 7.32
C VAL A 259 2.40 23.59 8.71
N VAL A 260 3.66 23.92 8.95
CA VAL A 260 4.26 23.87 10.30
C VAL A 260 3.51 24.83 11.22
N ILE A 261 2.80 24.29 12.21
CA ILE A 261 2.07 25.06 13.22
C ILE A 261 2.84 25.18 14.52
N ARG A 262 3.82 24.29 14.76
CA ARG A 262 4.66 24.30 15.96
C ARG A 262 6.03 23.71 15.64
N ASP A 263 7.07 24.36 16.16
CA ASP A 263 8.44 23.86 16.13
C ASP A 263 8.79 23.35 17.54
N LEU A 264 9.20 22.09 17.65
CA LEU A 264 9.60 21.44 18.91
C LEU A 264 11.12 21.31 19.06
N GLY A 265 11.89 21.79 18.08
CA GLY A 265 13.35 21.78 18.10
C GLY A 265 13.93 20.36 18.11
N GLU A 266 15.11 20.21 18.70
CA GLU A 266 15.87 18.95 18.73
C GLU A 266 15.35 17.95 19.78
N GLN A 267 14.04 17.66 19.72
CA GLN A 267 13.36 16.75 20.64
C GLN A 267 12.90 15.50 19.92
N LYS A 268 13.28 14.31 20.39
CA LYS A 268 12.75 13.05 19.88
C LYS A 268 11.35 12.79 20.46
N VAL A 269 10.32 13.31 19.81
CA VAL A 269 8.91 13.08 20.19
C VAL A 269 8.48 11.66 19.82
N VAL A 270 7.97 10.89 20.76
CA VAL A 270 7.60 9.48 20.57
C VAL A 270 6.09 9.24 20.68
N ALA A 271 5.34 10.16 21.27
CA ALA A 271 3.88 10.15 21.30
C ALA A 271 3.36 11.60 21.37
N TYR A 272 2.20 11.87 20.78
CA TYR A 272 1.58 13.20 20.68
C TYR A 272 0.07 13.08 20.62
N ASN A 273 -0.66 13.98 21.28
CA ASN A 273 -2.13 13.97 21.29
C ASN A 273 -2.74 15.31 20.86
N GLU A 274 -4.06 15.34 20.69
CA GLU A 274 -4.82 16.49 20.19
C GLU A 274 -4.86 17.68 21.16
N LYS A 275 -4.49 17.45 22.42
CA LYS A 275 -4.30 18.52 23.42
C LYS A 275 -2.94 19.20 23.31
N ASN A 276 -2.15 18.91 22.27
CA ASN A 276 -0.78 19.39 22.08
C ASN A 276 0.18 18.93 23.19
N GLN A 277 -0.18 17.85 23.90
CA GLN A 277 0.69 17.18 24.85
C GLN A 277 1.51 16.15 24.09
N PHE A 278 2.72 15.87 24.59
CA PHE A 278 3.62 14.96 23.91
C PHE A 278 4.64 14.35 24.85
N VAL A 279 5.23 13.24 24.42
CA VAL A 279 6.29 12.56 25.15
C VAL A 279 7.58 12.64 24.34
N THR A 280 8.66 13.06 24.98
CA THR A 280 10.01 13.05 24.39
C THR A 280 10.85 11.95 25.01
N TYR A 281 11.73 11.34 24.24
CA TYR A 281 12.71 10.36 24.72
C TYR A 281 14.15 10.86 24.58
N SER A 282 14.96 10.70 25.62
CA SER A 282 16.40 11.01 25.61
C SER A 282 17.21 9.72 25.54
N GLU A 283 17.97 9.53 24.46
CA GLU A 283 18.89 8.38 24.31
C GLU A 283 20.02 8.41 25.34
N THR A 284 20.54 9.62 25.66
CA THR A 284 21.65 9.81 26.59
C THR A 284 21.31 9.36 28.00
N ASN A 285 20.10 9.70 28.46
CA ASN A 285 19.66 9.42 29.83
C ASN A 285 18.66 8.27 29.91
N LYS A 286 18.25 7.70 28.76
CA LYS A 286 17.24 6.65 28.60
C LYS A 286 15.92 6.94 29.32
N LYS A 287 15.46 8.19 29.22
CA LYS A 287 14.28 8.67 29.95
C LYS A 287 13.24 9.29 29.03
N ALA A 288 11.99 8.98 29.31
CA ALA A 288 10.85 9.67 28.73
C ALA A 288 10.39 10.85 29.61
N THR A 289 9.98 11.94 28.98
CA THR A 289 9.44 13.14 29.63
C THR A 289 8.11 13.48 28.97
N PHE A 290 7.06 13.60 29.77
CA PHE A 290 5.75 14.08 29.36
C PHE A 290 5.70 15.60 29.42
N HIS A 291 5.17 16.24 28.38
CA HIS A 291 5.05 17.68 28.24
C HIS A 291 3.59 18.07 28.06
N ASP A 292 3.11 18.99 28.91
CA ASP A 292 1.79 19.60 28.86
C ASP A 292 1.92 21.12 29.01
N GLY A 293 1.85 21.84 27.89
CA GLY A 293 2.15 23.28 27.84
C GLY A 293 3.59 23.58 28.28
N GLU A 294 3.75 24.40 29.33
CA GLU A 294 5.04 24.71 29.93
C GLU A 294 5.48 23.70 31.00
N GLN A 295 4.61 22.75 31.36
CA GLN A 295 4.92 21.74 32.36
C GLN A 295 5.58 20.53 31.70
N SER A 296 6.70 20.10 32.24
CA SER A 296 7.40 18.89 31.82
C SER A 296 7.67 18.01 33.03
N VAL A 297 7.28 16.73 32.95
CA VAL A 297 7.45 15.77 34.03
C VAL A 297 8.15 14.54 33.49
N SER A 298 9.29 14.17 34.09
CA SER A 298 9.96 12.91 33.79
C SER A 298 9.04 11.76 34.18
N ILE A 299 8.82 10.82 33.27
CA ILE A 299 8.07 9.61 33.54
C ILE A 299 8.95 8.69 34.39
N PRO A 300 8.53 8.27 35.59
CA PRO A 300 9.31 7.35 36.41
C PRO A 300 9.38 5.95 35.78
N ASP A 301 10.50 5.26 35.92
CA ASP A 301 10.60 3.83 35.58
C ASP A 301 9.79 2.98 36.59
N ILE A 302 9.37 1.76 36.19
CA ILE A 302 8.77 0.80 37.13
C ILE A 302 9.79 0.45 38.22
N ALA A 303 10.97 -0.06 37.81
CA ALA A 303 12.06 -0.36 38.73
C ALA A 303 13.37 -0.57 37.95
N GLY A 304 14.32 0.36 38.06
CA GLY A 304 15.69 0.17 37.60
C GLY A 304 16.15 1.19 36.54
N PRO A 305 17.47 1.38 36.38
CA PRO A 305 18.02 2.50 35.61
C PRO A 305 18.18 2.21 34.10
N VAL A 306 17.48 1.22 33.54
CA VAL A 306 17.92 0.60 32.27
C VAL A 306 17.20 1.16 31.04
N GLY A 307 15.99 1.68 31.20
CA GLY A 307 15.29 2.46 30.18
C GLY A 307 13.81 2.09 30.02
N MET A 308 13.10 2.91 29.27
CA MET A 308 11.69 2.72 28.93
C MET A 308 11.42 3.13 27.49
N ASP A 309 10.50 2.43 26.84
CA ASP A 309 9.96 2.82 25.54
C ASP A 309 8.48 3.20 25.71
N VAL A 310 8.10 4.34 25.16
CA VAL A 310 6.71 4.83 25.11
C VAL A 310 6.19 4.56 23.72
N PHE A 311 5.02 3.95 23.63
CA PHE A 311 4.38 3.58 22.36
C PHE A 311 3.17 4.45 22.05
N ASP A 312 2.43 4.92 23.06
CA ASP A 312 1.19 5.66 22.81
C ASP A 312 0.79 6.61 23.96
N LEU A 313 -0.02 7.62 23.62
CA LEU A 313 -0.53 8.69 24.48
C LEU A 313 -1.97 9.05 24.09
N SER A 314 -2.92 8.82 24.99
CA SER A 314 -4.30 9.29 24.83
C SER A 314 -4.47 10.79 25.13
N ASN A 315 -5.58 11.39 24.71
CA ASN A 315 -5.97 12.76 25.09
C ASN A 315 -6.31 12.89 26.57
N THR A 316 -6.62 11.81 27.28
CA THR A 316 -6.76 11.84 28.75
C THR A 316 -5.42 11.95 29.50
N GLY A 317 -4.30 11.83 28.78
CA GLY A 317 -2.95 11.91 29.35
C GLY A 317 -2.43 10.57 29.87
N VAL A 318 -3.12 9.47 29.55
CA VAL A 318 -2.63 8.11 29.82
C VAL A 318 -1.55 7.78 28.80
N ILE A 319 -0.37 7.38 29.29
CA ILE A 319 0.79 6.99 28.48
C ILE A 319 1.08 5.52 28.70
N VAL A 320 1.35 4.79 27.63
CA VAL A 320 1.64 3.36 27.68
C VAL A 320 2.94 3.00 26.99
N GLY A 321 3.51 1.89 27.42
CA GLY A 321 4.80 1.46 26.91
C GLY A 321 5.31 0.19 27.57
N LYS A 322 6.63 0.03 27.54
CA LYS A 322 7.36 -0.95 28.35
C LYS A 322 8.50 -0.28 29.11
N SER A 323 8.77 -0.74 30.33
CA SER A 323 9.82 -0.21 31.18
C SER A 323 10.60 -1.36 31.77
N SER A 324 11.92 -1.18 31.91
CA SER A 324 12.78 -2.17 32.56
C SER A 324 12.34 -2.42 34.00
N VAL A 325 12.40 -3.68 34.42
CA VAL A 325 12.18 -4.08 35.81
C VAL A 325 13.46 -4.69 36.41
N VAL A 326 13.66 -4.56 37.72
CA VAL A 326 14.85 -5.12 38.39
C VAL A 326 14.77 -6.64 38.40
N GLN A 327 15.63 -7.26 37.57
CA GLN A 327 16.14 -8.63 37.67
C GLN A 327 15.05 -9.71 37.83
N ALA A 328 14.44 -10.13 36.71
CA ALA A 328 13.71 -11.39 36.69
C ALA A 328 14.69 -12.54 36.99
N PRO A 329 14.36 -13.49 37.90
CA PRO A 329 15.28 -14.54 38.34
C PRO A 329 15.71 -15.55 37.25
N HIS A 330 15.31 -15.37 35.99
CA HIS A 330 15.41 -16.36 34.92
C HIS A 330 16.01 -15.85 33.59
N THR A 331 16.58 -14.64 33.55
CA THR A 331 17.24 -14.13 32.32
C THR A 331 18.62 -13.55 32.62
N ASP A 332 19.63 -13.93 31.83
CA ASP A 332 20.97 -13.30 31.82
C ASP A 332 20.95 -11.86 31.21
N GLY A 333 19.79 -11.20 31.18
CA GLY A 333 19.52 -9.94 30.48
C GLY A 333 18.41 -9.08 31.11
N ILE A 334 18.08 -7.98 30.44
CA ILE A 334 17.09 -6.97 30.88
C ILE A 334 15.70 -7.45 30.50
N THR A 335 14.78 -7.50 31.48
CA THR A 335 13.36 -7.79 31.26
C THR A 335 12.55 -6.50 31.23
N TYR A 336 11.57 -6.44 30.34
CA TYR A 336 10.67 -5.30 30.18
C TYR A 336 9.24 -5.67 30.55
N HIS A 337 8.59 -4.85 31.36
CA HIS A 337 7.18 -5.00 31.67
C HIS A 337 6.35 -3.87 31.06
N ALA A 338 5.13 -4.20 30.65
CA ALA A 338 4.17 -3.22 30.18
C ALA A 338 3.81 -2.26 31.33
N PHE A 339 3.75 -0.96 31.02
CA PHE A 339 3.34 0.05 32.00
C PHE A 339 2.18 0.90 31.50
N VAL A 340 1.48 1.48 32.48
CA VAL A 340 0.59 2.63 32.31
C VAL A 340 1.11 3.75 33.19
N TYR A 341 1.34 4.92 32.62
CA TYR A 341 1.57 6.15 33.36
C TYR A 341 0.32 7.00 33.33
N GLU A 342 -0.20 7.30 34.52
CA GLU A 342 -1.40 8.10 34.71
C GLU A 342 -1.28 8.85 36.04
N ASN A 343 -1.74 10.10 36.10
CA ASN A 343 -1.77 10.90 37.33
C ASN A 343 -0.40 11.00 38.05
N GLY A 344 0.70 11.05 37.30
CA GLY A 344 2.05 11.17 37.84
C GLY A 344 2.69 9.86 38.31
N VAL A 345 2.02 8.72 38.12
CA VAL A 345 2.48 7.41 38.62
C VAL A 345 2.61 6.43 37.47
N THR A 346 3.77 5.77 37.38
CA THR A 346 3.99 4.62 36.49
C THR A 346 3.59 3.34 37.20
N LYS A 347 2.63 2.62 36.64
CA LYS A 347 2.11 1.36 37.14
C LYS A 347 2.54 0.22 36.22
N ASP A 348 3.20 -0.78 36.78
CA ASP A 348 3.34 -2.09 36.12
C ASP A 348 1.96 -2.73 35.98
N ILE A 349 1.51 -2.97 34.75
CA ILE A 349 0.23 -3.62 34.46
C ILE A 349 0.37 -5.12 34.20
N THR A 350 1.60 -5.62 34.26
CA THR A 350 2.03 -6.99 34.03
C THR A 350 2.88 -7.60 35.17
N PRO A 351 2.68 -7.25 36.47
CA PRO A 351 3.56 -7.70 37.55
C PRO A 351 3.46 -9.21 37.86
N PHE A 352 2.57 -9.91 37.17
CA PHE A 352 2.31 -11.34 37.32
C PHE A 352 3.18 -12.21 36.42
N THR A 353 3.80 -11.64 35.37
CA THR A 353 4.74 -12.37 34.52
C THR A 353 6.15 -12.11 34.99
N LEU A 354 7.04 -13.08 34.76
CA LEU A 354 8.49 -12.95 34.94
C LEU A 354 9.19 -12.70 33.60
N TYR A 355 8.41 -12.54 32.52
CA TYR A 355 8.88 -12.45 31.14
C TYR A 355 8.43 -11.14 30.50
N ASP A 356 8.99 -10.87 29.32
CA ASP A 356 8.74 -9.62 28.62
C ASP A 356 7.26 -9.38 28.33
N SER A 357 6.85 -8.13 28.46
CA SER A 357 5.54 -7.65 28.06
C SER A 357 5.59 -6.19 27.61
N THR A 358 4.64 -5.85 26.76
CA THR A 358 4.54 -4.54 26.14
C THR A 358 3.08 -4.11 26.08
N ALA A 359 2.78 -2.86 26.45
CA ALA A 359 1.53 -2.20 26.10
C ALA A 359 1.76 -1.39 24.83
N ASN A 360 1.03 -1.72 23.76
CA ASN A 360 1.27 -1.17 22.42
C ASN A 360 0.40 0.04 22.12
N ALA A 361 -0.85 0.07 22.61
CA ALA A 361 -1.80 1.14 22.31
C ALA A 361 -2.78 1.38 23.47
N VAL A 362 -3.34 2.59 23.53
CA VAL A 362 -4.34 3.04 24.50
C VAL A 362 -5.39 3.91 23.83
N ASN A 363 -6.68 3.60 24.03
CA ASN A 363 -7.77 4.47 23.56
C ASN A 363 -8.20 5.51 24.59
N GLU A 364 -9.13 6.42 24.23
CA GLU A 364 -9.54 7.52 25.10
C GLU A 364 -10.31 7.10 26.35
N ASP A 365 -10.89 5.91 26.35
CA ASP A 365 -11.53 5.31 27.54
C ASP A 365 -10.51 4.60 28.46
N GLY A 366 -9.22 4.76 28.20
CA GLY A 366 -8.12 4.16 28.97
C GLY A 366 -8.03 2.64 28.81
N THR A 367 -8.58 2.10 27.72
CA THR A 367 -8.42 0.68 27.38
C THR A 367 -7.04 0.50 26.77
N VAL A 368 -6.21 -0.32 27.41
CA VAL A 368 -4.83 -0.58 27.00
C VAL A 368 -4.75 -1.97 26.41
N VAL A 369 -4.04 -2.12 25.29
CA VAL A 369 -3.80 -3.43 24.66
C VAL A 369 -2.32 -3.70 24.52
N GLY A 370 -1.95 -4.97 24.56
CA GLY A 370 -0.56 -5.38 24.48
C GLY A 370 -0.38 -6.88 24.38
N TYR A 371 0.85 -7.32 24.63
CA TYR A 371 1.16 -8.73 24.77
C TYR A 371 2.11 -8.99 25.95
N TYR A 372 2.09 -10.21 26.46
CA TYR A 372 3.10 -10.73 27.39
C TYR A 372 3.58 -12.10 26.94
N SER A 373 4.82 -12.45 27.29
CA SER A 373 5.36 -13.78 27.10
C SER A 373 5.09 -14.66 28.33
N ASP A 374 4.85 -15.95 28.11
CA ASP A 374 4.82 -16.96 29.16
C ASP A 374 6.15 -17.71 29.30
N GLU A 375 6.19 -18.71 30.19
CA GLU A 375 7.38 -19.50 30.49
C GLU A 375 7.95 -20.32 29.33
N TYR A 376 7.16 -20.51 28.27
CA TYR A 376 7.57 -21.19 27.05
C TYR A 376 7.97 -20.21 25.95
N GLY A 377 8.04 -18.91 26.25
CA GLY A 377 8.28 -17.85 25.27
C GLY A 377 7.09 -17.62 24.34
N THR A 378 5.89 -18.09 24.72
CA THR A 378 4.68 -17.92 23.91
C THR A 378 4.07 -16.56 24.19
N THR A 379 3.88 -15.74 23.16
CA THR A 379 3.25 -14.43 23.28
C THR A 379 1.73 -14.56 23.40
N LYS A 380 1.15 -13.81 24.34
CA LYS A 380 -0.28 -13.79 24.64
C LYS A 380 -0.79 -12.35 24.54
N ALA A 381 -1.77 -12.13 23.68
CA ALA A 381 -2.44 -10.82 23.57
C ALA A 381 -3.27 -10.57 24.83
N PHE A 382 -3.27 -9.33 25.31
CA PHE A 382 -4.09 -8.92 26.44
C PHE A 382 -4.74 -7.56 26.19
N MET A 383 -5.86 -7.36 26.87
CA MET A 383 -6.51 -6.08 27.10
C MET A 383 -6.48 -5.78 28.59
N TRP A 384 -6.24 -4.53 28.97
CA TRP A 384 -6.24 -4.04 30.33
C TRP A 384 -7.15 -2.82 30.45
N LYS A 385 -8.01 -2.82 31.47
CA LYS A 385 -8.93 -1.70 31.74
C LYS A 385 -9.26 -1.63 33.21
N ASN A 386 -9.13 -0.46 33.81
CA ASN A 386 -9.49 -0.21 35.21
C ASN A 386 -8.88 -1.23 36.19
N GLY A 387 -7.62 -1.64 35.95
CA GLY A 387 -6.91 -2.63 36.78
C GLY A 387 -7.22 -4.10 36.46
N ASN A 388 -8.17 -4.39 35.57
CA ASN A 388 -8.52 -5.74 35.16
C ASN A 388 -7.86 -6.08 33.82
N ARG A 389 -7.19 -7.23 33.78
CA ARG A 389 -6.61 -7.80 32.56
C ARG A 389 -7.49 -8.92 32.02
N THR A 390 -7.78 -8.86 30.74
CA THR A 390 -8.39 -9.93 29.95
C THR A 390 -7.36 -10.44 28.94
N THR A 391 -7.02 -11.73 28.99
CA THR A 391 -6.20 -12.33 27.93
C THR A 391 -7.10 -12.58 26.71
N LEU A 392 -6.69 -12.10 25.54
CA LEU A 392 -7.44 -12.22 24.28
C LEU A 392 -7.12 -13.52 23.53
N SER A 393 -5.97 -14.12 23.81
CA SER A 393 -5.60 -15.46 23.33
C SER A 393 -6.32 -16.53 24.17
N ASP A 394 -7.56 -16.85 23.79
CA ASP A 394 -8.42 -17.84 24.48
C ASP A 394 -8.07 -19.30 24.12
N THR A 395 -8.89 -20.27 24.56
CA THR A 395 -8.64 -21.72 24.35
C THR A 395 -8.45 -22.15 22.89
N LYS A 396 -8.87 -21.34 21.90
CA LYS A 396 -8.71 -21.63 20.46
C LYS A 396 -7.51 -20.92 19.84
N MET A 397 -6.89 -19.97 20.53
CA MET A 397 -5.79 -19.15 20.04
C MET A 397 -4.55 -19.35 20.95
N THR A 398 -3.50 -19.97 20.41
CA THR A 398 -2.32 -20.37 21.19
C THR A 398 -1.28 -19.26 21.32
N LYS A 399 -1.24 -18.30 20.38
CA LYS A 399 -0.37 -17.11 20.40
C LYS A 399 -1.17 -15.87 20.02
N GLY A 400 -0.76 -14.71 20.52
CA GLY A 400 -1.37 -13.44 20.13
C GLY A 400 -0.47 -12.24 20.40
N GLN A 401 -0.55 -11.25 19.52
CA GLN A 401 0.02 -9.92 19.70
C GLN A 401 -1.01 -8.90 19.21
N THR A 402 -1.17 -7.81 19.95
CA THR A 402 -2.00 -6.68 19.54
C THR A 402 -1.12 -5.62 18.89
N VAL A 403 -1.68 -4.80 18.04
CA VAL A 403 -1.00 -3.65 17.44
C VAL A 403 -1.66 -2.37 17.91
N ASP A 404 -2.99 -2.32 17.83
CA ASP A 404 -3.75 -1.09 17.99
C ASP A 404 -5.11 -1.36 18.66
N VAL A 405 -5.74 -0.32 19.20
CA VAL A 405 -7.09 -0.35 19.78
C VAL A 405 -7.88 0.88 19.36
N THR A 406 -9.02 0.65 18.73
CA THR A 406 -9.96 1.71 18.31
C THR A 406 -10.66 2.34 19.51
N GLU A 407 -11.28 3.50 19.31
CA GLU A 407 -12.08 4.18 20.34
C GLU A 407 -13.29 3.35 20.80
N ASP A 408 -13.88 2.57 19.89
CA ASP A 408 -14.96 1.62 20.21
C ASP A 408 -14.46 0.34 20.92
N GLY A 409 -13.16 0.20 21.15
CA GLY A 409 -12.55 -0.90 21.89
C GLY A 409 -12.33 -2.18 21.08
N ILE A 410 -12.42 -2.09 19.75
CA ILE A 410 -11.99 -3.16 18.84
C ILE A 410 -10.46 -3.21 18.84
N VAL A 411 -9.90 -4.40 19.05
CA VAL A 411 -8.45 -4.60 19.19
C VAL A 411 -7.89 -5.22 17.93
N LEU A 412 -6.95 -4.56 17.29
CA LEU A 412 -6.24 -5.06 16.11
C LEU A 412 -5.04 -5.91 16.52
N GLY A 413 -4.76 -6.98 15.78
CA GLY A 413 -3.52 -7.72 15.95
C GLY A 413 -3.46 -9.04 15.19
N ARG A 414 -2.61 -9.94 15.66
CA ARG A 414 -2.40 -11.26 15.05
C ARG A 414 -2.51 -12.37 16.06
N ALA A 415 -3.00 -13.52 15.63
CA ALA A 415 -3.18 -14.68 16.49
C ALA A 415 -2.92 -16.01 15.76
N SER A 416 -2.50 -17.04 16.50
CA SER A 416 -2.30 -18.40 15.96
C SER A 416 -3.37 -19.34 16.51
N SER A 417 -4.09 -20.07 15.65
CA SER A 417 -5.16 -20.99 16.09
C SER A 417 -4.63 -22.37 16.48
N SER A 418 -5.27 -23.04 17.44
CA SER A 418 -5.10 -24.49 17.70
C SER A 418 -6.04 -25.38 16.86
N GLU A 419 -7.10 -24.82 16.28
CA GLU A 419 -8.19 -25.58 15.62
C GLU A 419 -8.52 -25.11 14.18
N GLY A 420 -7.68 -24.29 13.55
CA GLY A 420 -7.95 -23.64 12.25
C GLY A 420 -6.90 -23.85 11.14
N ILE A 421 -7.03 -23.08 10.04
CA ILE A 421 -6.37 -23.21 8.73
C ILE A 421 -4.83 -23.22 8.78
N CYS A 422 -4.22 -22.81 9.89
CA CYS A 422 -2.79 -22.75 10.06
C CYS A 422 -2.32 -23.43 11.37
N VAL A 423 -1.78 -24.65 11.25
CA VAL A 423 -1.29 -25.52 12.34
C VAL A 423 0.22 -25.73 12.31
N ILE A 424 0.95 -25.00 11.46
CA ILE A 424 2.42 -25.02 11.45
C ILE A 424 2.99 -24.06 12.50
N GLU A 425 4.10 -24.43 13.13
CA GLU A 425 4.83 -23.55 14.04
C GLU A 425 5.19 -22.22 13.33
N GLY A 426 4.84 -21.09 13.94
CA GLY A 426 5.14 -19.76 13.44
C GLY A 426 4.04 -19.10 12.62
N CYS A 427 2.93 -19.78 12.32
CA CYS A 427 1.82 -19.15 11.60
C CYS A 427 0.91 -18.33 12.51
N SER A 428 0.86 -17.02 12.29
CA SER A 428 -0.08 -16.09 12.92
C SER A 428 -0.90 -15.39 11.84
N GLU A 429 -2.20 -15.28 12.03
CA GLU A 429 -3.11 -14.60 11.10
C GLU A 429 -3.48 -13.23 11.64
N TRP A 430 -3.52 -12.23 10.77
CA TRP A 430 -3.98 -10.88 11.09
C TRP A 430 -5.51 -10.84 11.22
N GLY A 431 -5.98 -10.02 12.14
CA GLY A 431 -7.38 -9.93 12.48
C GLY A 431 -7.64 -8.89 13.55
N TYR A 432 -8.86 -8.87 14.07
CA TYR A 432 -9.23 -8.05 15.19
C TYR A 432 -10.15 -8.78 16.15
N TRP A 433 -10.02 -8.48 17.44
CA TRP A 433 -10.94 -8.93 18.48
C TRP A 433 -12.07 -7.92 18.66
N GLU A 434 -13.30 -8.39 18.52
CA GLU A 434 -14.51 -7.61 18.78
C GLU A 434 -15.51 -8.50 19.52
N ASN A 435 -16.04 -8.02 20.65
CA ASN A 435 -17.01 -8.76 21.47
C ASN A 435 -16.54 -10.17 21.88
N GLY A 436 -15.24 -10.35 22.10
CA GLY A 436 -14.64 -11.64 22.49
C GLY A 436 -14.46 -12.64 21.35
N LEU A 437 -14.74 -12.24 20.11
CA LEU A 437 -14.51 -13.06 18.91
C LEU A 437 -13.35 -12.48 18.10
N PHE A 438 -12.54 -13.34 17.49
CA PHE A 438 -11.48 -12.96 16.56
C PHE A 438 -12.01 -13.02 15.12
N TYR A 439 -11.92 -11.91 14.40
CA TYR A 439 -12.30 -11.77 13.00
C TYR A 439 -11.05 -11.71 12.15
N HIS A 440 -10.93 -12.62 11.19
CA HIS A 440 -9.76 -12.72 10.32
C HIS A 440 -9.79 -11.65 9.24
N LEU A 441 -8.64 -11.03 8.98
CA LEU A 441 -8.43 -10.19 7.81
C LEU A 441 -8.11 -11.07 6.58
N PRO A 442 -8.26 -10.52 5.35
CA PRO A 442 -7.86 -11.23 4.13
C PRO A 442 -6.38 -11.63 4.20
N LYS A 443 -6.06 -12.83 3.69
CA LYS A 443 -4.70 -13.41 3.76
C LYS A 443 -3.68 -12.61 2.95
N GLU A 444 -4.16 -11.82 2.00
CA GLU A 444 -3.37 -10.94 1.16
C GLU A 444 -2.75 -9.80 1.98
N VAL A 445 -3.36 -9.39 3.10
CA VAL A 445 -2.79 -8.38 4.00
C VAL A 445 -1.77 -9.05 4.92
N GLU A 446 -0.49 -8.84 4.61
CA GLU A 446 0.61 -9.57 5.24
C GLU A 446 1.22 -8.86 6.46
N GLU A 447 1.11 -7.54 6.52
CA GLU A 447 1.44 -6.73 7.70
C GLU A 447 0.39 -5.64 7.92
N VAL A 448 0.11 -5.31 9.17
CA VAL A 448 -0.92 -4.36 9.57
C VAL A 448 -0.37 -3.41 10.63
N PHE A 449 -0.70 -2.12 10.50
CA PHE A 449 -0.13 -1.07 11.35
C PHE A 449 -1.14 -0.35 12.23
N ALA A 450 -2.34 -0.07 11.71
CA ALA A 450 -3.35 0.70 12.45
C ALA A 450 -4.77 0.42 11.95
N MET A 451 -5.76 0.73 12.79
CA MET A 451 -7.17 0.62 12.47
C MET A 451 -7.99 1.70 13.16
N ASN A 452 -8.97 2.26 12.47
CA ASN A 452 -9.94 3.18 13.07
C ASN A 452 -11.27 2.50 13.46
N SER A 453 -12.16 3.24 14.14
CA SER A 453 -13.47 2.72 14.57
C SER A 453 -14.43 2.40 13.40
N HIS A 454 -14.12 2.85 12.19
CA HIS A 454 -14.83 2.46 10.96
C HIS A 454 -14.39 1.08 10.43
N LYS A 455 -13.47 0.39 11.11
CA LYS A 455 -12.86 -0.89 10.70
C LYS A 455 -12.09 -0.77 9.39
N GLU A 456 -11.53 0.40 9.14
CA GLU A 456 -10.59 0.63 8.06
C GLU A 456 -9.20 0.30 8.60
N VAL A 457 -8.55 -0.69 8.00
CA VAL A 457 -7.27 -1.23 8.46
C VAL A 457 -6.21 -0.88 7.44
N VAL A 458 -5.13 -0.24 7.86
CA VAL A 458 -4.00 0.07 6.97
C VAL A 458 -2.86 -0.92 7.17
N GLY A 459 -2.26 -1.34 6.07
CA GLY A 459 -1.29 -2.42 6.07
C GLY A 459 -0.45 -2.50 4.80
N TYR A 460 0.17 -3.65 4.62
CA TYR A 460 1.06 -3.98 3.53
C TYR A 460 0.71 -5.32 2.88
N VAL A 461 0.90 -5.42 1.57
CA VAL A 461 0.78 -6.65 0.78
C VAL A 461 2.10 -6.91 0.07
N TYR A 462 2.70 -8.10 0.20
CA TYR A 462 3.92 -8.43 -0.54
C TYR A 462 3.56 -8.93 -1.95
N ASP A 463 4.02 -8.22 -2.99
CA ASP A 463 3.84 -8.67 -4.38
C ASP A 463 4.98 -8.19 -5.30
N SER A 464 4.92 -8.58 -6.59
CA SER A 464 5.89 -8.19 -7.61
C SER A 464 5.53 -6.89 -8.35
N TYR A 465 4.46 -6.19 -7.95
CA TYR A 465 3.86 -5.08 -8.69
C TYR A 465 4.81 -3.88 -8.83
N ILE A 466 5.62 -3.58 -7.81
CA ILE A 466 6.61 -2.48 -7.82
C ILE A 466 7.53 -2.57 -9.05
N LYS A 467 8.10 -3.74 -9.32
CA LYS A 467 9.09 -3.89 -10.38
C LYS A 467 8.48 -3.70 -11.77
N ASP A 468 7.29 -4.24 -11.97
CA ASP A 468 6.64 -4.28 -13.29
C ASP A 468 5.98 -2.93 -13.65
N ASN A 469 5.56 -2.12 -12.66
CA ASN A 469 4.81 -0.89 -12.90
C ASN A 469 5.62 0.42 -12.73
N ILE A 470 6.63 0.46 -11.86
CA ILE A 470 7.42 1.69 -11.62
C ILE A 470 8.52 1.83 -12.66
N VAL A 471 9.28 0.76 -12.89
CA VAL A 471 10.44 0.79 -13.81
C VAL A 471 9.99 1.00 -15.26
N ALA A 472 8.83 0.46 -15.63
CA ALA A 472 8.25 0.61 -16.97
C ALA A 472 7.84 2.06 -17.31
N LYS A 473 7.61 2.93 -16.32
CA LYS A 473 7.24 4.34 -16.51
C LYS A 473 8.43 5.24 -16.85
N TYR A 474 9.66 4.75 -16.65
CA TYR A 474 10.88 5.55 -16.83
C TYR A 474 11.72 5.12 -18.03
N PRO A 475 12.52 6.05 -18.60
CA PRO A 475 13.50 5.69 -19.61
C PRO A 475 14.44 4.60 -19.11
N LYS A 476 14.79 3.64 -19.98
CA LYS A 476 15.74 2.55 -19.64
C LYS A 476 17.07 3.01 -19.05
N GLU A 477 17.48 4.24 -19.35
CA GLU A 477 18.70 4.85 -18.81
C GLU A 477 18.60 5.17 -17.32
N GLN A 478 17.37 5.34 -16.79
CA GLN A 478 17.08 5.59 -15.38
C GLN A 478 16.66 4.31 -14.63
N GLU A 479 16.35 3.22 -15.34
CA GLU A 479 15.98 1.93 -14.75
C GLU A 479 17.04 1.43 -13.77
N GLN A 480 18.33 1.46 -14.14
CA GLN A 480 19.40 1.03 -13.25
C GLN A 480 19.55 1.95 -12.02
N PHE A 481 19.39 3.27 -12.20
CA PHE A 481 19.41 4.22 -11.08
C PHE A 481 18.25 3.99 -10.11
N LEU A 482 17.04 3.75 -10.63
CA LEU A 482 15.87 3.39 -9.82
C LEU A 482 16.10 2.04 -9.13
N MET A 483 16.64 1.05 -9.83
CA MET A 483 16.95 -0.26 -9.25
C MET A 483 18.02 -0.19 -8.16
N ASP A 484 19.01 0.68 -8.27
CA ASP A 484 20.11 0.73 -7.31
C ASP A 484 19.81 1.66 -6.12
N ASN A 485 19.03 2.74 -6.34
CA ASN A 485 18.85 3.82 -5.36
C ASN A 485 17.42 3.95 -4.82
N VAL A 486 16.41 3.44 -5.54
CA VAL A 486 14.99 3.52 -5.16
C VAL A 486 14.46 2.13 -4.77
N LEU A 487 14.78 1.10 -5.55
CA LEU A 487 14.29 -0.29 -5.41
C LEU A 487 15.34 -1.27 -4.86
N GLY A 488 16.61 -0.85 -4.76
CA GLY A 488 17.76 -1.71 -4.45
C GLY A 488 18.04 -1.89 -2.97
N GLY A 489 17.53 -0.97 -2.15
CA GLY A 489 17.48 -1.17 -0.71
C GLY A 489 16.42 -2.20 -0.37
N ALA A 490 16.65 -3.02 0.65
CA ALA A 490 15.74 -4.08 1.13
C ALA A 490 14.33 -3.59 1.59
N PHE A 491 13.94 -2.36 1.25
CA PHE A 491 12.81 -1.56 1.72
C PHE A 491 11.55 -1.67 0.87
N LEU A 492 11.61 -2.16 -0.38
CA LEU A 492 10.44 -2.31 -1.24
C LEU A 492 10.13 -3.78 -1.49
N ARG A 493 9.22 -4.33 -0.69
CA ARG A 493 8.82 -5.74 -0.74
C ARG A 493 7.32 -5.95 -1.10
N GLY A 494 6.58 -4.89 -1.45
CA GLY A 494 5.11 -4.86 -1.48
C GLY A 494 4.48 -3.46 -1.44
N HIS A 495 3.15 -3.39 -1.29
CA HIS A 495 2.34 -2.16 -1.43
C HIS A 495 1.56 -1.77 -0.17
N ALA A 496 1.46 -0.46 0.04
CA ALA A 496 0.57 0.14 1.00
C ALA A 496 -0.91 -0.08 0.63
N VAL A 497 -1.69 -0.62 1.58
CA VAL A 497 -3.11 -0.91 1.37
C VAL A 497 -3.98 -0.36 2.48
N VAL A 498 -5.26 -0.17 2.15
CA VAL A 498 -6.34 -0.09 3.11
C VAL A 498 -7.31 -1.26 2.88
N TYR A 499 -7.60 -2.00 3.94
CA TYR A 499 -8.70 -2.94 3.99
C TYR A 499 -9.93 -2.25 4.58
N THR A 500 -11.01 -2.21 3.82
CA THR A 500 -12.27 -1.59 4.23
C THR A 500 -13.43 -2.27 3.53
N ASN A 501 -14.55 -2.47 4.23
CA ASN A 501 -15.77 -3.10 3.69
C ASN A 501 -15.55 -4.46 2.99
N GLY A 502 -14.61 -5.27 3.48
CA GLY A 502 -14.34 -6.59 2.90
C GLY A 502 -13.44 -6.57 1.66
N GLN A 503 -12.87 -5.41 1.31
CA GLN A 503 -11.99 -5.25 0.14
C GLN A 503 -10.62 -4.74 0.57
N VAL A 504 -9.57 -5.28 -0.03
CA VAL A 504 -8.22 -4.71 0.02
C VAL A 504 -8.09 -3.77 -1.17
N ILE A 505 -7.73 -2.53 -0.88
CA ILE A 505 -7.54 -1.48 -1.88
C ILE A 505 -6.11 -0.97 -1.79
N MET A 506 -5.40 -0.95 -2.91
CA MET A 506 -4.06 -0.38 -2.99
C MET A 506 -4.15 1.14 -2.89
N LEU A 507 -3.32 1.77 -2.05
CA LEU A 507 -3.36 3.23 -1.93
C LEU A 507 -2.95 3.91 -3.24
N ASP A 508 -2.07 3.29 -4.01
CA ASP A 508 -1.69 3.74 -5.37
C ASP A 508 -2.89 3.82 -6.33
N ASP A 509 -3.91 2.97 -6.17
CA ASP A 509 -5.12 3.01 -7.02
C ASP A 509 -6.04 4.17 -6.67
N ILE A 510 -5.97 4.62 -5.41
CA ILE A 510 -6.76 5.74 -4.89
C ILE A 510 -6.05 7.07 -5.19
N VAL A 511 -4.71 7.06 -5.18
CA VAL A 511 -3.86 8.20 -5.48
C VAL A 511 -3.75 8.41 -6.99
N LYS A 512 -4.55 9.35 -7.53
CA LYS A 512 -4.60 9.66 -8.98
C LYS A 512 -3.51 10.62 -9.44
N ASP A 513 -2.28 10.39 -9.02
CA ASP A 513 -1.10 11.08 -9.55
C ASP A 513 -0.09 10.03 -10.04
N ASP A 514 0.21 10.04 -11.33
CA ASP A 514 1.09 9.05 -11.95
C ASP A 514 2.54 9.14 -11.43
N ASN A 515 2.89 10.24 -10.76
CA ASN A 515 4.19 10.44 -10.13
C ASN A 515 4.22 10.02 -8.65
N ILE A 516 3.10 9.80 -7.99
CA ILE A 516 3.12 9.43 -6.57
C ILE A 516 3.04 7.92 -6.46
N LEU A 517 4.01 7.33 -5.77
CA LEU A 517 4.01 5.92 -5.41
C LEU A 517 4.01 5.80 -3.90
N ILE A 518 2.91 5.35 -3.33
CA ILE A 518 2.78 5.10 -1.90
C ILE A 518 3.37 3.72 -1.58
N THR A 519 4.47 3.73 -0.86
CA THR A 519 5.26 2.52 -0.57
C THR A 519 5.06 1.98 0.82
N ASN A 520 4.59 2.81 1.76
CA ASN A 520 4.38 2.40 3.13
C ASN A 520 3.26 3.22 3.80
N VAL A 521 2.64 2.65 4.82
CA VAL A 521 1.65 3.30 5.68
C VAL A 521 2.18 3.36 7.10
N VAL A 522 1.79 4.41 7.81
CA VAL A 522 2.18 4.61 9.21
C VAL A 522 0.97 4.40 10.09
N ASP A 523 -0.14 5.07 9.76
CA ASP A 523 -1.28 5.17 10.66
C ASP A 523 -2.56 5.57 9.90
N ILE A 524 -3.72 5.36 10.52
CA ILE A 524 -5.03 5.86 10.07
C ILE A 524 -5.80 6.40 11.27
N ASN A 525 -6.30 7.63 11.14
CA ASN A 525 -7.06 8.25 12.22
C ASN A 525 -8.58 8.03 12.10
N GLU A 526 -9.32 8.48 13.12
CA GLU A 526 -10.78 8.36 13.18
C GLU A 526 -11.53 9.15 12.09
N ARG A 527 -10.85 10.02 11.33
CA ARG A 527 -11.42 10.71 10.16
C ARG A 527 -11.18 9.99 8.85
N GLY A 528 -10.50 8.84 8.88
CA GLY A 528 -10.07 8.13 7.68
C GLY A 528 -8.95 8.86 6.92
N GLU A 529 -8.17 9.69 7.61
CA GLU A 529 -6.91 10.21 7.07
C GLU A 529 -5.82 9.17 7.32
N ILE A 530 -5.13 8.78 6.25
CA ILE A 530 -4.04 7.82 6.27
C ILE A 530 -2.73 8.59 6.15
N LEU A 531 -1.83 8.35 7.09
CA LEU A 531 -0.47 8.84 7.05
C LEU A 531 0.42 7.79 6.38
N ALA A 532 1.14 8.18 5.34
CA ALA A 532 1.88 7.25 4.49
C ALA A 532 3.22 7.84 4.02
N TYR A 533 4.12 6.98 3.55
CA TYR A 533 5.34 7.36 2.84
C TYR A 533 5.32 6.85 1.42
N GLY A 534 5.87 7.63 0.52
CA GLY A 534 5.96 7.27 -0.88
C GLY A 534 7.04 8.02 -1.62
N PHE A 535 7.38 7.55 -2.81
CA PHE A 535 8.23 8.31 -3.71
C PHE A 535 7.39 9.32 -4.49
N ASP A 536 7.84 10.56 -4.56
CA ASP A 536 7.47 11.45 -5.66
C ASP A 536 8.46 11.19 -6.81
N LEU A 537 7.95 10.63 -7.89
CA LEU A 537 8.68 10.27 -9.09
C LEU A 537 9.10 11.50 -9.92
N ALA A 538 8.52 12.67 -9.66
CA ALA A 538 8.89 13.91 -10.32
C ALA A 538 10.24 14.46 -9.83
N ASP A 539 10.59 14.22 -8.57
CA ASP A 539 11.87 14.64 -7.98
C ASP A 539 12.73 13.49 -7.42
N VAL A 540 12.19 12.27 -7.44
CA VAL A 540 12.82 11.01 -7.02
C VAL A 540 13.18 10.99 -5.54
N TYR A 541 12.43 11.71 -4.70
CA TYR A 541 12.58 11.71 -3.24
C TYR A 541 11.44 10.97 -2.53
N ILE A 542 11.72 10.57 -1.29
CA ILE A 542 10.68 10.05 -0.39
C ILE A 542 9.98 11.23 0.25
N HIS A 543 8.66 11.20 0.18
CA HIS A 543 7.74 12.17 0.74
C HIS A 543 6.82 11.49 1.75
N ALA A 544 6.38 12.27 2.72
CA ALA A 544 5.31 11.91 3.62
C ALA A 544 3.99 12.46 3.06
N TYR A 545 2.95 11.63 3.06
CA TYR A 545 1.64 11.98 2.53
C TYR A 545 0.57 11.81 3.60
N LEU A 546 -0.34 12.77 3.64
CA LEU A 546 -1.63 12.61 4.33
C LEU A 546 -2.72 12.40 3.26
N ILE A 547 -3.32 11.22 3.26
CA ILE A 547 -4.29 10.76 2.26
C ILE A 547 -5.66 10.66 2.92
N GLN A 548 -6.62 11.46 2.48
CA GLN A 548 -8.00 11.38 2.97
C GLN A 548 -8.78 10.35 2.18
N LEU A 549 -9.30 9.32 2.85
CA LEU A 549 -10.25 8.39 2.25
C LEU A 549 -11.56 9.12 1.87
N PRO A 550 -12.15 8.82 0.70
CA PRO A 550 -13.39 9.45 0.28
C PRO A 550 -14.55 9.06 1.21
N ALA A 551 -15.29 10.08 1.69
CA ALA A 551 -16.33 9.96 2.72
C ALA A 551 -17.56 9.09 2.39
N SER A 552 -17.64 8.45 1.22
CA SER A 552 -18.77 7.61 0.81
C SER A 552 -18.30 6.24 0.31
N GLN A 553 -18.86 5.16 0.85
CA GLN A 553 -18.52 3.77 0.49
C GLN A 553 -18.66 3.44 -1.01
N SER A 554 -19.57 4.11 -1.73
CA SER A 554 -19.72 4.00 -3.18
C SER A 554 -18.51 4.54 -3.97
N ALA A 555 -17.64 5.33 -3.33
CA ALA A 555 -16.38 5.82 -3.88
C ALA A 555 -15.30 4.77 -3.95
N LEU A 556 -15.19 4.01 -2.86
CA LEU A 556 -14.18 2.98 -2.66
C LEU A 556 -14.49 1.73 -3.49
N GLN A 557 -15.77 1.48 -3.81
CA GLN A 557 -16.18 0.43 -4.75
C GLN A 557 -15.78 0.68 -6.21
N SER A 558 -15.31 1.89 -6.55
CA SER A 558 -14.89 2.26 -7.91
C SER A 558 -13.37 2.18 -8.14
N SER A 559 -12.57 2.01 -7.08
CA SER A 559 -11.18 1.57 -7.14
C SER A 559 -11.15 0.04 -7.20
N GLN A 560 -10.28 -0.54 -8.03
CA GLN A 560 -10.25 -1.99 -8.27
C GLN A 560 -10.14 -2.75 -6.94
N SER A 561 -11.14 -3.56 -6.64
CA SER A 561 -11.06 -4.49 -5.51
C SER A 561 -10.03 -5.56 -5.83
N TYR A 562 -8.99 -5.70 -5.01
CA TYR A 562 -8.19 -6.92 -5.01
C TYR A 562 -9.07 -8.03 -4.41
N GLY A 563 -9.65 -8.86 -5.29
CA GLY A 563 -10.65 -9.83 -4.87
C GLY A 563 -10.79 -11.05 -5.78
N THR A 564 -10.33 -12.19 -5.27
CA THR A 564 -10.95 -13.53 -5.35
C THR A 564 -10.56 -14.55 -6.44
N ASN A 565 -9.57 -14.33 -7.31
CA ASN A 565 -9.15 -15.36 -8.29
C ASN A 565 -7.82 -16.08 -8.02
N VAL A 566 -7.17 -15.85 -6.87
CA VAL A 566 -5.93 -16.58 -6.50
C VAL A 566 -6.21 -17.85 -5.67
N LEU A 567 -7.44 -18.05 -5.16
CA LEU A 567 -7.75 -19.14 -4.21
C LEU A 567 -8.43 -20.37 -4.81
N ASN A 568 -8.19 -20.71 -6.07
CA ASN A 568 -8.42 -22.07 -6.57
C ASN A 568 -7.35 -22.46 -7.61
N LYS A 569 -6.10 -22.59 -7.14
CA LYS A 569 -5.11 -23.51 -7.71
C LYS A 569 -4.37 -24.23 -6.61
#